data_AF-A0A0Q6FFY4-F1
#
_entry.id   AF-A0A0Q6FFY4-F1
#
_cell.length_a   1.000
_cell.length_b   1.000
_cell.length_c   1.000
_cell.angle_alpha   90.00
_cell.angle_beta   90.00
_cell.angle_gamma   90.00
#
_symmetry.space_group_name_H-M   'P 1'
#
loop_
_entity.id
_entity.type
_entity.pdbx_description
1 polymer ?
#
loop_
_entity_poly.entity_id
_entity_poly.type
_entity_poly.pdbx_seq_one_letter_code
_entity_poly.pdbx_strand_id
1 'polypeptide(L)'
;MSEHECMTRVMYFESNRSSEEGMIAVGTVVMNRLNSGRYPTTICGVVGQKNQFAPGVLTRPMEAGRDLASRMATQVLKGARHRTVGKAMFFHTAGMTFPYTNMHYLIEAGGNVFYEKRKNARRLSDPPFVNPGRTGEGRPGEGKASEGGLSAALPAEAPRPLLRTAALAPAPAQVAFDTPAPTRAAPRPAQALDPIRIEDLIEAGRF
;
A
#
# COMPACT_ATOMS: atom_id res chain seq x y z
N MET A 1 2.26 18.79 14.28
CA MET A 1 1.73 17.48 13.88
C MET A 1 2.90 16.54 13.67
N SER A 2 2.86 15.34 14.22
CA SER A 2 3.96 14.36 14.05
C SER A 2 3.81 13.59 12.73
N GLU A 3 4.91 13.00 12.25
CA GLU A 3 4.91 12.12 11.07
C GLU A 3 3.95 10.92 11.25
N HIS A 4 3.87 10.40 12.48
CA HIS A 4 2.92 9.35 12.85
C HIS A 4 1.47 9.81 12.74
N GLU A 5 1.16 11.02 13.20
CA GLU A 5 -0.18 11.59 13.08
C GLU A 5 -0.57 11.81 11.61
N CYS A 6 0.34 12.34 10.77
CA CYS A 6 0.09 12.47 9.33
C CYS A 6 -0.17 11.11 8.65
N MET A 7 0.62 10.09 8.97
CA MET A 7 0.43 8.72 8.46
C MET A 7 -0.90 8.11 8.92
N THR A 8 -1.24 8.29 10.20
CA THR A 8 -2.52 7.84 10.77
C THR A 8 -3.70 8.46 10.03
N ARG A 9 -3.64 9.78 9.82
CA ARG A 9 -4.72 10.55 9.21
C ARG A 9 -4.93 10.18 7.75
N VAL A 10 -3.86 10.07 6.95
CA VAL A 10 -4.01 9.66 5.55
C VAL A 10 -4.56 8.25 5.43
N MET A 11 -4.09 7.30 6.25
CA MET A 11 -4.64 5.94 6.27
C MET A 11 -6.12 5.93 6.67
N TYR A 12 -6.53 6.77 7.64
CA TYR A 12 -7.92 6.90 8.07
C TYR A 12 -8.86 7.48 7.01
N PHE A 13 -8.42 8.49 6.25
CA PHE A 13 -9.28 9.18 5.28
C PHE A 13 -9.27 8.55 3.88
N GLU A 14 -8.20 7.88 3.50
CA GLU A 14 -8.02 7.32 2.15
C GLU A 14 -8.35 5.84 2.03
N SER A 15 -8.74 5.18 3.12
CA SER A 15 -9.10 3.76 3.08
C SER A 15 -10.39 3.50 3.86
N ASN A 16 -11.00 2.34 3.61
CA ASN A 16 -12.06 1.85 4.48
C ASN A 16 -11.52 1.71 5.91
N ARG A 17 -12.17 2.39 6.87
CA ARG A 17 -11.74 2.51 8.27
C ARG A 17 -11.73 1.19 9.04
N SER A 18 -12.30 0.11 8.49
CA SER A 18 -12.24 -1.24 9.04
C SER A 18 -11.25 -2.17 8.31
N SER A 19 -10.56 -1.70 7.27
CA SER A 19 -9.67 -2.50 6.43
C SER A 19 -8.19 -2.25 6.75
N GLU A 20 -7.58 -3.16 7.51
CA GLU A 20 -6.14 -3.14 7.77
C GLU A 20 -5.32 -3.20 6.48
N GLU A 21 -5.70 -4.07 5.54
CA GLU A 21 -5.07 -4.19 4.23
C GLU A 21 -5.11 -2.85 3.46
N GLY A 22 -6.28 -2.19 3.43
CA GLY A 22 -6.45 -0.88 2.82
C GLY A 22 -5.57 0.20 3.44
N MET A 23 -5.48 0.21 4.76
CA MET A 23 -4.61 1.14 5.48
C MET A 23 -3.15 0.90 5.10
N ILE A 24 -2.65 -0.34 5.18
CA ILE A 24 -1.26 -0.66 4.80
C ILE A 24 -1.00 -0.34 3.31
N ALA A 25 -1.98 -0.52 2.43
CA ALA A 25 -1.88 -0.16 1.02
C ALA A 25 -1.70 1.35 0.80
N VAL A 26 -2.52 2.18 1.45
CA VAL A 26 -2.36 3.66 1.43
C VAL A 26 -1.01 4.07 2.04
N GLY A 27 -0.66 3.53 3.20
CA GLY A 27 0.62 3.83 3.85
C GLY A 27 1.82 3.46 2.98
N THR A 28 1.72 2.36 2.22
CA THR A 28 2.73 1.96 1.23
C THR A 28 2.90 3.01 0.14
N VAL A 29 1.81 3.56 -0.42
CA VAL A 29 1.87 4.64 -1.41
C VAL A 29 2.57 5.88 -0.84
N VAL A 30 2.25 6.28 0.39
CA VAL A 30 2.86 7.44 1.04
C VAL A 30 4.37 7.25 1.20
N MET A 31 4.79 6.07 1.66
CA MET A 31 6.21 5.74 1.80
C MET A 31 6.92 5.62 0.44
N ASN A 32 6.25 5.11 -0.60
CA ASN A 32 6.79 5.08 -1.95
C ASN A 32 7.03 6.48 -2.51
N ARG A 33 6.07 7.40 -2.29
CA ARG A 33 6.21 8.81 -2.69
C ARG A 33 7.39 9.45 -1.98
N LEU A 34 7.46 9.34 -0.65
CA LEU A 34 8.54 9.87 0.17
C LEU A 34 9.93 9.39 -0.32
N ASN A 35 10.05 8.10 -0.64
CA ASN A 35 11.32 7.49 -1.05
C ASN A 35 11.69 7.70 -2.54
N SER A 36 10.81 8.31 -3.34
CA SER A 36 11.01 8.39 -4.79
C SER A 36 11.88 9.56 -5.26
N GLY A 37 12.14 10.56 -4.39
CA GLY A 37 12.78 11.83 -4.76
C GLY A 37 11.92 12.76 -5.62
N ARG A 38 10.69 12.38 -5.98
CA ARG A 38 9.75 13.17 -6.80
C ARG A 38 8.69 13.91 -5.98
N TYR A 39 8.61 13.60 -4.69
CA TYR A 39 7.66 14.13 -3.74
C TYR A 39 8.42 14.73 -2.55
N PRO A 40 7.75 15.50 -1.68
CA PRO A 40 8.37 16.00 -0.45
C PRO A 40 9.01 14.88 0.37
N THR A 41 10.08 15.23 1.09
CA THR A 41 10.94 14.30 1.82
C THR A 41 10.43 13.95 3.22
N THR A 42 9.22 14.41 3.59
CA THR A 42 8.56 14.11 4.86
C THR A 42 7.16 13.57 4.61
N ILE A 43 6.65 12.72 5.51
CA ILE A 43 5.31 12.14 5.44
C ILE A 43 4.27 13.25 5.45
N CYS A 44 4.38 14.19 6.40
CA CYS A 44 3.47 15.33 6.43
C CYS A 44 3.55 16.18 5.15
N GLY A 45 4.73 16.32 4.55
CA GLY A 45 4.90 17.00 3.27
C GLY A 45 4.17 16.28 2.14
N VAL A 46 4.26 14.95 2.05
CA VAL A 46 3.54 14.14 1.06
C VAL A 46 2.03 14.25 1.28
N VAL A 47 1.56 14.05 2.52
CA VAL A 47 0.12 14.07 2.86
C VAL A 47 -0.49 15.46 2.69
N GLY A 48 0.28 16.51 2.95
CA GLY A 48 -0.17 17.90 2.84
C GLY A 48 -0.21 18.45 1.41
N GLN A 49 0.19 17.68 0.39
CA GLN A 49 0.16 18.16 -0.98
C GLN A 49 -1.27 18.47 -1.45
N LYS A 50 -1.44 19.64 -2.07
CA LYS A 50 -2.73 20.12 -2.58
C LYS A 50 -3.36 19.09 -3.53
N ASN A 51 -4.63 18.77 -3.28
CA ASN A 51 -5.46 17.89 -4.10
C ASN A 51 -4.89 16.46 -4.32
N GLN A 52 -3.98 15.98 -3.44
CA GLN A 52 -3.46 14.61 -3.54
C GLN A 52 -4.21 13.59 -2.70
N PHE A 53 -4.90 14.07 -1.66
CA PHE A 53 -5.65 13.30 -0.68
C PHE A 53 -6.94 14.06 -0.33
N ALA A 54 -7.80 13.45 0.48
CA ALA A 54 -9.11 13.94 0.87
C ALA A 54 -9.05 15.39 1.39
N PRO A 55 -10.04 16.24 1.03
CA PRO A 55 -10.13 17.58 1.58
C PRO A 55 -10.14 17.57 3.10
N GLY A 56 -9.19 18.29 3.70
CA GLY A 56 -9.00 18.36 5.14
C GLY A 56 -8.33 17.13 5.77
N VAL A 57 -7.59 16.32 5.00
CA VAL A 57 -6.85 15.15 5.52
C VAL A 57 -5.98 15.49 6.73
N LEU A 58 -5.42 16.71 6.83
CA LEU A 58 -4.62 17.16 7.98
C LEU A 58 -5.40 17.96 9.04
N THR A 59 -6.66 18.33 8.81
CA THR A 59 -7.41 19.22 9.71
C THR A 59 -8.70 18.62 10.27
N ARG A 60 -9.40 17.76 9.53
CA ARG A 60 -10.67 17.17 9.95
C ARG A 60 -10.52 16.23 11.16
N PRO A 61 -11.51 16.15 12.05
CA PRO A 61 -11.45 15.19 13.16
C PRO A 61 -11.49 13.74 12.64
N MET A 62 -10.80 12.85 13.35
CA MET A 62 -10.94 11.40 13.19
C MET A 62 -11.87 10.87 14.29
N GLU A 63 -12.76 9.96 13.93
CA GLU A 63 -13.76 9.36 14.82
C GLU A 63 -13.49 7.85 14.94
N ALA A 64 -14.55 7.03 14.89
CA ALA A 64 -14.45 5.57 14.91
C ALA A 64 -13.50 5.05 13.82
N GLY A 65 -12.55 4.20 14.23
CA GLY A 65 -11.49 3.66 13.36
C GLY A 65 -10.12 4.35 13.52
N ARG A 66 -10.04 5.48 14.25
CA ARG A 66 -8.76 6.18 14.53
C ARG A 66 -7.72 5.26 15.16
N ASP A 67 -8.10 4.44 16.14
CA ASP A 67 -7.15 3.58 16.86
C ASP A 67 -6.58 2.49 15.96
N LEU A 68 -7.41 1.95 15.05
CA LEU A 68 -6.94 1.01 14.04
C LEU A 68 -5.94 1.67 13.10
N ALA A 69 -6.27 2.85 12.57
CA ALA A 69 -5.38 3.62 11.71
C ALA A 69 -4.05 3.96 12.40
N SER A 70 -4.08 4.32 13.69
CA SER A 70 -2.89 4.61 14.49
C SER A 70 -1.99 3.38 14.67
N ARG A 71 -2.57 2.22 14.95
CA ARG A 71 -1.83 0.94 15.02
C ARG A 71 -1.21 0.58 13.67
N MET A 72 -1.98 0.67 12.59
CA MET A 72 -1.48 0.35 11.25
C MET A 72 -0.38 1.34 10.80
N ALA A 73 -0.53 2.64 11.10
CA ALA A 73 0.49 3.64 10.84
C ALA A 73 1.81 3.29 11.53
N THR A 74 1.75 2.82 12.77
CA THR A 74 2.93 2.32 13.50
C THR A 74 3.60 1.17 12.75
N GLN A 75 2.84 0.23 12.20
CA GLN A 75 3.41 -0.88 11.41
C GLN A 75 4.07 -0.38 10.13
N VAL A 76 3.43 0.53 9.39
CA VAL A 76 4.00 1.13 8.17
C VAL A 76 5.30 1.87 8.49
N LEU A 77 5.33 2.65 9.56
CA LEU A 77 6.55 3.35 9.99
C LEU A 77 7.67 2.39 10.39
N LYS A 78 7.33 1.21 10.92
CA LYS A 78 8.28 0.12 11.20
C LYS A 78 8.69 -0.69 9.96
N GLY A 79 8.16 -0.36 8.78
CA GLY A 79 8.55 -0.99 7.51
C GLY A 79 7.52 -1.94 6.90
N ALA A 80 6.33 -2.11 7.50
CA ALA A 80 5.28 -2.93 6.90
C ALA A 80 4.84 -2.33 5.54
N ARG A 81 4.77 -3.16 4.50
CA ARG A 81 4.37 -2.74 3.16
C ARG A 81 3.38 -3.74 2.58
N HIS A 82 2.45 -3.24 1.77
CA HIS A 82 1.52 -4.08 1.04
C HIS A 82 2.24 -4.72 -0.15
N ARG A 83 2.29 -6.07 -0.16
CA ARG A 83 3.11 -6.84 -1.09
C ARG A 83 2.75 -6.57 -2.57
N THR A 84 1.46 -6.58 -2.92
CA THR A 84 1.00 -6.39 -4.31
C THR A 84 0.99 -4.92 -4.76
N VAL A 85 0.74 -3.95 -3.87
CA VAL A 85 0.87 -2.51 -4.18
C VAL A 85 2.29 -2.21 -4.65
N GLY A 86 3.31 -2.89 -4.09
CA GLY A 86 4.68 -2.82 -4.58
C GLY A 86 5.18 -1.38 -4.64
N LYS A 87 5.49 -0.91 -5.86
CA LYS A 87 6.02 0.44 -6.13
C LYS A 87 4.95 1.45 -6.59
N ALA A 88 3.66 1.09 -6.54
CA ALA A 88 2.60 2.01 -6.90
C ALA A 88 2.66 3.29 -6.05
N MET A 89 2.49 4.43 -6.73
CA MET A 89 2.42 5.75 -6.10
C MET A 89 1.02 6.38 -6.25
N PHE A 90 0.09 5.64 -6.84
CA PHE A 90 -1.21 6.14 -7.23
C PHE A 90 -2.31 5.13 -6.88
N PHE A 91 -3.48 5.67 -6.57
CA PHE A 91 -4.70 4.91 -6.39
C PHE A 91 -5.89 5.80 -6.71
N HIS A 92 -7.05 5.19 -6.84
CA HIS A 92 -8.35 5.88 -6.82
C HIS A 92 -9.41 4.92 -6.29
N THR A 93 -10.59 5.44 -5.97
CA THR A 93 -11.74 4.62 -5.54
C THR A 93 -12.02 3.50 -6.54
N ALA A 94 -12.21 2.29 -6.03
CA ALA A 94 -12.58 1.13 -6.82
C ALA A 94 -13.90 1.37 -7.57
N GLY A 95 -14.06 0.74 -8.75
CA GLY A 95 -15.24 0.90 -9.60
C GLY A 95 -15.26 2.17 -10.47
N MET A 96 -14.39 3.16 -10.22
CA MET A 96 -14.24 4.31 -11.13
C MET A 96 -13.42 3.95 -12.35
N THR A 97 -13.78 4.51 -13.51
CA THR A 97 -13.04 4.37 -14.76
C THR A 97 -12.58 5.74 -15.25
N PHE A 98 -11.33 5.81 -15.70
CA PHE A 98 -10.73 7.02 -16.27
C PHE A 98 -10.27 6.75 -17.70
N PRO A 99 -10.31 7.75 -18.61
CA PRO A 99 -9.95 7.57 -20.02
C PRO A 99 -8.43 7.50 -20.27
N TYR A 100 -7.61 7.41 -19.21
CA TYR A 100 -6.15 7.36 -19.35
C TYR A 100 -5.66 5.94 -19.66
N THR A 101 -4.79 5.84 -20.65
CA THR A 101 -4.16 4.57 -21.07
C THR A 101 -2.89 4.23 -20.30
N ASN A 102 -2.46 5.11 -19.40
CA ASN A 102 -1.18 4.98 -18.69
C ASN A 102 -1.29 4.35 -17.31
N MET A 103 -2.43 3.77 -16.94
CA MET A 103 -2.70 3.22 -15.60
C MET A 103 -2.57 1.70 -15.62
N HIS A 104 -1.54 1.16 -14.99
CA HIS A 104 -1.34 -0.28 -14.81
C HIS A 104 -1.81 -0.68 -13.41
N TYR A 105 -3.05 -1.19 -13.33
CA TYR A 105 -3.66 -1.62 -12.07
C TYR A 105 -3.00 -2.87 -11.50
N LEU A 106 -2.84 -2.89 -10.18
CA LEU A 106 -2.16 -3.97 -9.45
C LEU A 106 -3.11 -4.74 -8.54
N ILE A 107 -3.85 -4.02 -7.70
CA ILE A 107 -4.76 -4.60 -6.70
C ILE A 107 -5.81 -3.58 -6.28
N GLU A 108 -7.00 -4.07 -5.97
CA GLU A 108 -8.04 -3.39 -5.21
C GLU A 108 -7.97 -3.83 -3.75
N ALA A 109 -7.77 -2.87 -2.85
CA ALA A 109 -7.70 -3.06 -1.40
C ALA A 109 -8.35 -1.86 -0.69
N GLY A 110 -9.11 -2.13 0.38
CA GLY A 110 -9.70 -1.08 1.21
C GLY A 110 -10.61 -0.09 0.50
N GLY A 111 -11.26 -0.49 -0.60
CA GLY A 111 -12.15 0.37 -1.41
C GLY A 111 -11.43 1.18 -2.50
N ASN A 112 -10.13 0.97 -2.71
CA ASN A 112 -9.36 1.63 -3.76
C ASN A 112 -8.69 0.62 -4.68
N VAL A 113 -8.44 1.01 -5.93
CA VAL A 113 -7.53 0.31 -6.83
C VAL A 113 -6.21 1.06 -6.94
N PHE A 114 -5.10 0.33 -6.75
CA PHE A 114 -3.73 0.84 -6.77
C PHE A 114 -3.09 0.56 -8.12
N TYR A 115 -2.29 1.52 -8.62
CA TYR A 115 -1.69 1.41 -9.94
C TYR A 115 -0.34 2.13 -10.07
N GLU A 116 0.42 1.67 -11.05
CA GLU A 116 1.60 2.37 -11.56
C GLU A 116 1.26 3.15 -12.82
N LYS A 117 1.93 4.28 -13.03
CA LYS A 117 1.89 4.97 -14.31
C LYS A 117 2.93 4.38 -15.26
N ARG A 118 2.49 3.77 -16.36
CA ARG A 118 3.34 3.19 -17.41
C ARG A 118 2.87 3.65 -18.78
N LYS A 119 3.76 3.79 -19.76
CA LYS A 119 3.35 4.11 -21.14
C LYS A 119 2.50 2.95 -21.68
N ASN A 120 1.34 3.24 -22.26
CA ASN A 120 0.44 2.27 -22.91
C ASN A 120 0.11 1.05 -22.03
N ALA A 121 -0.17 1.29 -20.74
CA ALA A 121 -0.50 0.27 -19.76
C ALA A 121 -1.80 -0.50 -20.08
N ARG A 122 -2.75 0.17 -20.75
CA ARG A 122 -4.10 -0.32 -21.03
C ARG A 122 -4.64 0.29 -22.33
N ARG A 123 -5.50 -0.43 -23.06
CA ARG A 123 -6.33 0.12 -24.15
C ARG A 123 -7.66 0.64 -23.59
N LEU A 124 -8.27 1.62 -24.24
CA LEU A 124 -9.60 2.12 -23.81
C LEU A 124 -10.67 1.01 -23.82
N SER A 125 -10.50 0.01 -24.69
CA SER A 125 -11.40 -1.14 -24.86
C SER A 125 -11.23 -2.25 -23.82
N ASP A 126 -10.18 -2.20 -22.99
CA ASP A 126 -9.95 -3.28 -22.03
C ASP A 126 -11.10 -3.30 -20.99
N PRO A 127 -11.47 -4.47 -20.43
CA PRO A 127 -12.50 -4.51 -19.39
C PRO A 127 -12.06 -3.74 -18.12
N PRO A 128 -12.99 -3.45 -17.19
CA PRO A 128 -12.65 -2.96 -15.87
C PRO A 128 -11.65 -3.89 -15.16
N PHE A 129 -10.85 -3.32 -14.26
CA PHE A 129 -9.90 -4.09 -13.48
C PHE A 129 -10.61 -5.14 -12.60
N VAL A 130 -10.00 -6.32 -12.51
CA VAL A 130 -10.44 -7.42 -11.64
C VAL A 130 -9.24 -7.85 -10.80
N ASN A 131 -9.45 -8.06 -9.50
CA ASN A 131 -8.39 -8.45 -8.59
C ASN A 131 -7.71 -9.78 -9.00
N PRO A 132 -6.39 -9.80 -9.24
CA PRO A 132 -5.64 -11.02 -9.48
C PRO A 132 -5.79 -11.97 -8.29
N GLY A 133 -6.29 -13.18 -8.53
CA GLY A 133 -6.47 -14.21 -7.49
C GLY A 133 -7.84 -14.22 -6.79
N ARG A 134 -8.74 -13.25 -7.08
CA ARG A 134 -10.13 -13.29 -6.61
C ARG A 134 -11.07 -14.02 -7.58
N THR A 135 -10.55 -14.51 -8.71
CA THR A 135 -11.28 -15.26 -9.75
C THR A 135 -11.75 -16.66 -9.33
N GLY A 136 -11.89 -16.92 -8.03
CA GLY A 136 -12.39 -18.19 -7.46
C GLY A 136 -13.61 -18.08 -6.53
N GLU A 137 -14.06 -16.87 -6.15
CA GLU A 137 -15.28 -16.70 -5.34
C GLU A 137 -16.35 -15.99 -6.15
N GLY A 138 -17.45 -16.73 -6.37
CA GLY A 138 -18.50 -16.42 -7.32
C GLY A 138 -19.12 -15.03 -7.17
N ARG A 139 -19.61 -14.52 -8.29
CA ARG A 139 -20.70 -13.53 -8.32
C ARG A 139 -21.83 -14.00 -7.40
N PRO A 140 -22.28 -13.21 -6.41
CA PRO A 140 -23.63 -13.34 -5.92
C PRO A 140 -24.54 -12.71 -6.97
N GLY A 141 -25.16 -13.57 -7.77
CA GLY A 141 -26.40 -13.24 -8.45
C GLY A 141 -27.51 -13.03 -7.41
N GLU A 142 -28.54 -12.30 -7.83
CA GLU A 142 -29.79 -12.08 -7.11
C GLU A 142 -30.29 -13.34 -6.39
N GLY A 143 -30.46 -13.21 -5.06
CA GLY A 143 -31.06 -14.23 -4.21
C GLY A 143 -31.96 -13.54 -3.20
N LYS A 144 -33.27 -13.72 -3.40
CA LYS A 144 -34.36 -13.16 -2.60
C LYS A 144 -34.24 -13.48 -1.10
N ALA A 145 -34.88 -12.61 -0.33
CA ALA A 145 -35.23 -12.78 1.07
C ALA A 145 -35.67 -14.21 1.44
N SER A 146 -35.19 -14.67 2.58
CA SER A 146 -35.90 -15.66 3.39
C SER A 146 -35.73 -15.28 4.85
N GLU A 147 -36.86 -15.35 5.53
CA GLU A 147 -37.16 -14.80 6.84
C GLU A 147 -36.42 -15.54 7.95
N GLY A 148 -36.13 -14.79 9.02
CA GLY A 148 -35.63 -15.37 10.24
C GLY A 148 -36.73 -16.06 11.05
N GLY A 149 -36.29 -16.98 11.91
CA GLY A 149 -36.93 -17.20 13.20
C GLY A 149 -37.04 -18.64 13.68
N LEU A 150 -36.26 -18.91 14.74
CA LEU A 150 -36.55 -19.76 15.91
C LEU A 150 -36.09 -21.23 15.87
N SER A 151 -35.09 -21.57 16.67
CA SER A 151 -35.32 -22.23 17.98
C SER A 151 -34.00 -22.44 18.74
N ALA A 152 -34.08 -22.39 20.06
CA ALA A 152 -32.99 -22.43 21.04
C ALA A 152 -32.68 -23.86 21.53
N ALA A 153 -31.43 -24.11 21.97
CA ALA A 153 -31.08 -24.86 23.18
C ALA A 153 -29.54 -25.01 23.34
N LEU A 154 -29.05 -24.83 24.58
CA LEU A 154 -27.67 -25.03 25.07
C LEU A 154 -27.44 -26.53 25.48
N PRO A 155 -26.34 -26.91 26.16
CA PRO A 155 -24.98 -27.17 25.66
C PRO A 155 -24.51 -28.62 25.96
N ALA A 156 -23.50 -29.18 25.26
CA ALA A 156 -22.77 -30.37 25.76
C ALA A 156 -21.39 -30.58 25.11
N GLU A 157 -20.39 -30.70 25.99
CA GLU A 157 -19.13 -31.46 25.92
C GLU A 157 -18.10 -31.25 24.79
N ALA A 158 -16.91 -30.82 25.23
CA ALA A 158 -15.67 -30.85 24.47
C ALA A 158 -15.06 -32.27 24.44
N PRO A 159 -14.61 -32.79 23.29
CA PRO A 159 -13.82 -34.00 23.26
C PRO A 159 -12.36 -33.71 23.61
N ARG A 160 -11.82 -34.49 24.56
CA ARG A 160 -10.38 -34.55 24.89
C ARG A 160 -9.56 -34.99 23.66
N PRO A 161 -8.40 -34.39 23.37
CA PRO A 161 -7.56 -34.85 22.28
C PRO A 161 -6.85 -36.16 22.66
N LEU A 162 -6.96 -37.16 21.79
CA LEU A 162 -6.13 -38.36 21.84
C LEU A 162 -4.69 -37.98 21.46
N LEU A 163 -3.77 -38.26 22.36
CA LEU A 163 -2.33 -38.09 22.17
C LEU A 163 -1.86 -39.06 21.06
N ARG A 164 -1.70 -38.56 19.84
CA ARG A 164 -0.97 -39.26 18.78
C ARG A 164 0.50 -38.88 18.88
N THR A 165 1.32 -39.82 19.35
CA THR A 165 2.77 -39.79 19.19
C THR A 165 3.11 -39.88 17.70
N ALA A 166 3.44 -38.74 17.08
CA ALA A 166 4.03 -38.70 15.75
C ALA A 166 5.54 -38.88 15.87
N ALA A 167 6.06 -39.90 15.19
CA ALA A 167 7.49 -40.17 15.08
C ALA A 167 8.23 -38.99 14.42
N LEU A 168 9.40 -38.67 14.98
CA LEU A 168 10.32 -37.66 14.50
C LEU A 168 10.92 -38.10 13.15
N ALA A 169 10.56 -37.43 12.06
CA ALA A 169 11.24 -37.59 10.78
C ALA A 169 12.60 -36.86 10.83
N PRO A 170 13.69 -37.41 10.25
CA PRO A 170 14.97 -36.72 10.20
C PRO A 170 14.90 -35.51 9.26
N ALA A 171 15.50 -34.40 9.71
CA ALA A 171 15.63 -33.17 8.93
C ALA A 171 16.46 -33.40 7.66
N PRO A 172 16.11 -32.77 6.51
CA PRO A 172 16.97 -32.79 5.34
C PRO A 172 18.24 -31.97 5.61
N ALA A 173 19.38 -32.56 5.28
CA ALA A 173 20.68 -31.91 5.29
C ALA A 173 20.65 -30.67 4.39
N GLN A 174 20.99 -29.52 4.97
CA GLN A 174 21.17 -28.26 4.25
C GLN A 174 22.41 -28.40 3.35
N VAL A 175 22.21 -28.36 2.03
CA VAL A 175 23.31 -28.20 1.09
C VAL A 175 23.72 -26.73 1.13
N ALA A 176 24.88 -26.45 1.72
CA ALA A 176 25.44 -25.11 1.76
C ALA A 176 25.85 -24.69 0.33
N PHE A 177 25.12 -23.73 -0.24
CA PHE A 177 25.61 -23.02 -1.42
C PHE A 177 26.59 -21.96 -0.95
N ASP A 178 27.87 -22.21 -1.22
CA ASP A 178 28.95 -21.25 -1.06
C ASP A 178 28.67 -20.06 -1.98
N THR A 179 28.14 -18.98 -1.40
CA THR A 179 27.83 -17.75 -2.14
C THR A 179 29.03 -16.82 -1.97
N PRO A 180 29.77 -16.48 -3.03
CA PRO A 180 30.90 -15.56 -2.91
C PRO A 180 30.41 -14.19 -2.45
N ALA A 181 31.15 -13.60 -1.51
CA ALA A 181 30.87 -12.28 -0.96
C ALA A 181 30.83 -11.21 -2.07
N PRO A 182 29.93 -10.22 -1.99
CA PRO A 182 29.92 -9.13 -2.96
C PRO A 182 31.18 -8.26 -2.80
N THR A 183 32.00 -8.22 -3.84
CA THR A 183 33.11 -7.28 -3.95
C THR A 183 32.56 -5.86 -3.91
N ARG A 184 32.88 -5.14 -2.83
CA ARG A 184 32.56 -3.72 -2.65
C ARG A 184 33.28 -2.92 -3.74
N ALA A 185 32.53 -2.42 -4.71
CA ALA A 185 33.04 -1.45 -5.67
C ALA A 185 33.50 -0.17 -4.92
N ALA A 186 34.69 0.33 -5.28
CA ALA A 186 35.20 1.58 -4.75
C ALA A 186 34.27 2.76 -5.12
N PRO A 187 34.11 3.77 -4.25
CA PRO A 187 33.36 4.97 -4.58
C PRO A 187 34.00 5.68 -5.78
N ARG A 188 33.18 6.08 -6.76
CA ARG A 188 33.65 6.95 -7.86
C ARG A 188 34.16 8.26 -7.27
N PRO A 189 35.28 8.81 -7.76
CA PRO A 189 35.71 10.14 -7.34
C PRO A 189 34.59 11.14 -7.64
N ALA A 190 34.26 11.97 -6.66
CA ALA A 190 33.35 13.09 -6.85
C ALA A 190 33.98 14.02 -7.90
N GLN A 191 33.26 14.24 -9.00
CA GLN A 191 33.65 15.28 -9.95
C GLN A 191 33.43 16.62 -9.25
N ALA A 192 34.48 17.43 -9.18
CA ALA A 192 34.36 18.82 -8.76
C ALA A 192 33.38 19.52 -9.71
N LEU A 193 32.33 20.13 -9.16
CA LEU A 193 31.49 21.03 -9.93
C LEU A 193 32.33 22.27 -10.21
N ASP A 194 32.46 22.64 -11.48
CA ASP A 194 33.10 23.88 -11.86
C ASP A 194 32.35 25.07 -11.21
N PRO A 195 33.07 26.07 -10.68
CA PRO A 195 32.43 27.24 -10.10
C PRO A 195 31.61 27.95 -11.18
N ILE A 196 30.33 28.17 -10.90
CA ILE A 196 29.42 28.96 -11.75
C ILE A 196 30.04 30.35 -11.92
N ARG A 197 30.34 30.72 -13.16
CA ARG A 197 30.82 32.06 -13.50
C ARG A 197 29.64 33.04 -13.51
N ILE A 198 29.87 34.25 -13.03
CA ILE A 198 28.82 35.29 -12.90
C ILE A 198 28.23 35.63 -14.27
N GLU A 199 29.01 35.48 -15.32
CA GLU A 199 28.61 35.70 -16.71
C GLU A 199 27.50 34.74 -17.16
N ASP A 200 27.47 33.48 -16.66
CA ASP A 200 26.45 32.49 -17.01
C ASP A 200 25.08 32.77 -16.34
N LEU A 201 25.06 33.55 -15.26
CA LEU A 201 23.83 33.96 -14.57
C LEU A 201 23.11 35.11 -15.29
N ILE A 202 23.84 35.90 -16.08
CA ILE A 202 23.29 37.05 -16.81
C ILE A 202 22.59 36.61 -18.11
N GLU A 203 23.13 35.62 -18.83
CA GLU A 203 22.49 35.08 -20.05
C GLU A 203 21.22 34.28 -19.76
N ALA A 204 21.07 33.71 -18.55
CA ALA A 204 19.92 32.91 -18.17
C ALA A 204 18.67 33.74 -17.79
N GLY A 205 18.72 35.07 -17.88
CA GLY A 205 17.56 35.94 -17.68
C GLY A 205 16.91 35.85 -16.29
N ARG A 206 17.67 35.45 -15.26
CA ARG A 206 17.21 35.45 -13.86
C ARG A 206 17.77 36.66 -13.12
N PHE A 207 17.16 37.81 -13.38
CA PHE A 207 17.08 38.93 -12.44
C PHE A 207 15.64 39.45 -12.43
#